data_AF-A0AAV9B6K3-F1
#
_entry.id   AF-A0AAV9B6K3-F1
#
_cell.length_a   1.000
_cell.length_b   1.000
_cell.length_c   1.000
_cell.angle_alpha   90.00
_cell.angle_beta   90.00
_cell.angle_gamma   90.00
#
_symmetry.space_group_name_H-M   'P 1'
#
loop_
_entity.id
_entity.type
_entity.pdbx_description
1 polymer ?
#
loop_
_entity_poly.entity_id
_entity_poly.type
_entity_poly.pdbx_seq_one_letter_code
_entity_poly.pdbx_strand_id
1 'polypeptide(L)'
;MGLLWYSLFLLSLCFSLSTSSYTDLFDSWCNQHNKVYSSEEEKLYRFRVFEENLAFINQHNEKGDSTYSLALNAFADLTHHEFRSSRLGFGVPGGNSMIGLMNRTGFVGSIDGEKAPESVDWRKKGAVTPVKDQSSCGDCWAFSATGAMEGINKIVTGSLVSLSEQELCDCDKSYNNGCNGGLMDYAYKWVIKNRGIDTEEDYPYKSRDGICLKNKLTQRVVTIDGYTDVPSSNEKQLLQAVAAQPVSVGICGSERAFQLYSKGIFTGPCSTALDHAVLIVGYDSENGVDFWIVKNSWGKSWGMDGYMHLQRNSGDPEGICGINMLASYPTKTSPNPPPSPRPQPTKCSLMVSCPAESTCCCSLRFFGLCLSWGCCGLDSAVCCKDGRSCCPSDYPVCDIKRQQCFKGTGNSTRVKGMTRKAATTKFGGWNSLFEDLGL
;
A
#
# COMPACT_ATOMS: atom_id res chain seq x y z
N MET A 1 44.62 49.12 4.56
CA MET A 1 43.13 49.13 4.54
C MET A 1 42.53 48.63 3.23
N GLY A 2 43.20 48.70 2.07
CA GLY A 2 42.62 48.21 0.80
C GLY A 2 42.48 46.69 0.66
N LEU A 3 43.45 45.91 1.14
CA LEU A 3 43.46 44.44 0.98
C LEU A 3 42.31 43.74 1.72
N LEU A 4 41.95 44.19 2.93
CA LEU A 4 40.82 43.64 3.71
C LEU A 4 39.45 43.85 3.03
N TRP A 5 39.30 44.94 2.27
CA TRP A 5 38.03 45.26 1.61
C TRP A 5 37.81 44.41 0.35
N TYR A 6 38.88 44.11 -0.40
CA TYR A 6 38.85 43.17 -1.52
C TYR A 6 38.55 41.73 -1.06
N SER A 7 39.11 41.29 0.07
CA SER A 7 38.80 39.97 0.64
C SER A 7 37.33 39.85 1.04
N LEU A 8 36.78 40.86 1.71
CA LEU A 8 35.36 40.91 2.11
C LEU A 8 34.41 40.94 0.89
N PHE A 9 34.80 41.64 -0.18
CA PHE A 9 34.00 41.70 -1.41
C PHE A 9 34.01 40.37 -2.18
N LEU A 10 35.17 39.70 -2.26
CA LEU A 10 35.30 38.38 -2.88
C LEU A 10 34.56 37.29 -2.09
N LEU A 11 34.60 37.33 -0.75
CA LEU A 11 33.79 36.46 0.12
C LEU A 11 32.29 36.67 -0.11
N SER A 12 31.85 37.94 -0.21
CA SER A 12 30.43 38.26 -0.46
C SER A 12 29.94 37.81 -1.84
N LEU A 13 30.77 37.94 -2.89
CA LEU A 13 30.44 37.45 -4.23
C LEU A 13 30.43 35.93 -4.32
N CYS A 14 31.38 35.26 -3.66
CA CYS A 14 31.42 33.80 -3.64
C CYS A 14 30.22 33.22 -2.87
N PHE A 15 29.80 33.89 -1.79
CA PHE A 15 28.60 33.51 -1.04
C PHE A 15 27.34 33.67 -1.91
N SER A 16 27.17 34.79 -2.62
CA SER A 16 25.99 35.05 -3.45
C SER A 16 25.85 34.10 -4.65
N LEU A 17 26.97 33.74 -5.30
CA LEU A 17 27.00 32.74 -6.38
C LEU A 17 26.66 31.32 -5.89
N SER A 18 27.11 30.95 -4.67
CA SER A 18 26.76 29.65 -4.09
C SER A 18 25.28 29.57 -3.71
N THR A 19 24.72 30.67 -3.16
CA THR A 19 23.31 30.73 -2.77
C THR A 19 22.38 30.68 -3.98
N SER A 20 22.72 31.34 -5.11
CA SER A 20 21.89 31.28 -6.32
C SER A 20 21.90 29.87 -6.93
N SER A 21 23.05 29.18 -6.91
CA SER A 21 23.17 27.81 -7.44
C SER A 21 22.33 26.79 -6.66
N TYR A 22 22.22 26.93 -5.33
CA TYR A 22 21.41 26.00 -4.53
C TYR A 22 19.91 26.29 -4.62
N THR A 23 19.50 27.56 -4.76
CA THR A 23 18.09 27.89 -5.01
C THR A 23 17.60 27.28 -6.32
N ASP A 24 18.37 27.40 -7.41
CA ASP A 24 18.01 26.79 -8.70
C ASP A 24 17.93 25.25 -8.61
N LEU A 25 18.86 24.63 -7.89
CA LEU A 25 18.85 23.19 -7.64
C LEU A 25 17.60 22.76 -6.85
N PHE A 26 17.25 23.50 -5.81
CA PHE A 26 16.06 23.21 -4.99
C PHE A 26 14.76 23.38 -5.77
N ASP A 27 14.65 24.43 -6.58
CA ASP A 27 13.47 24.65 -7.42
C ASP A 27 13.34 23.55 -8.49
N SER A 28 14.44 23.14 -9.11
CA SER A 28 14.46 21.99 -10.03
C SER A 28 14.03 20.70 -9.33
N TRP A 29 14.55 20.46 -8.13
CA TRP A 29 14.20 19.30 -7.32
C TRP A 29 12.71 19.32 -6.91
N CYS A 30 12.17 20.48 -6.54
CA CYS A 30 10.76 20.63 -6.21
C CYS A 30 9.86 20.28 -7.41
N ASN A 31 10.22 20.75 -8.60
CA ASN A 31 9.50 20.42 -9.84
C ASN A 31 9.58 18.91 -10.15
N GLN A 32 10.76 18.30 -10.01
CA GLN A 32 10.95 16.86 -10.26
C GLN A 32 10.11 15.99 -9.30
N HIS A 33 10.00 16.40 -8.04
CA HIS A 33 9.31 15.64 -6.99
C HIS A 33 7.88 16.14 -6.71
N ASN A 34 7.35 17.05 -7.54
CA ASN A 34 6.02 17.66 -7.39
C ASN A 34 5.77 18.26 -5.98
N LYS A 35 6.78 18.95 -5.44
CA LYS A 35 6.71 19.57 -4.12
C LYS A 35 6.02 20.93 -4.20
N VAL A 36 5.01 21.12 -3.36
CA VAL A 36 4.27 22.37 -3.21
C VAL A 36 4.15 22.65 -1.72
N TYR A 37 4.48 23.88 -1.32
CA TYR A 37 4.48 24.31 0.07
C TYR A 37 3.36 25.31 0.32
N SER A 38 2.86 25.35 1.56
CA SER A 38 1.70 26.17 1.93
C SER A 38 2.00 27.66 2.02
N SER A 39 3.27 28.02 2.26
CA SER A 39 3.73 29.41 2.33
C SER A 39 5.21 29.54 1.94
N GLU A 40 5.65 30.77 1.68
CA GLU A 40 7.06 31.07 1.42
C GLU A 40 7.95 30.80 2.63
N GLU A 41 7.44 31.00 3.85
CA GLU A 41 8.16 30.66 5.08
C GLU A 41 8.40 29.14 5.18
N GLU A 42 7.41 28.32 4.83
CA GLU A 42 7.59 26.87 4.75
C GLU A 42 8.60 26.49 3.66
N LYS A 43 8.51 27.10 2.47
CA LYS A 43 9.47 26.87 1.38
C LYS A 43 10.90 27.20 1.79
N LEU A 44 11.12 28.33 2.47
CA LEU A 44 12.43 28.74 2.99
C LEU A 44 12.94 27.78 4.08
N TYR A 45 12.06 27.29 4.96
CA TYR A 45 12.43 26.26 5.94
C TYR A 45 12.87 24.97 5.25
N ARG A 46 12.08 24.47 4.29
CA ARG A 46 12.36 23.26 3.51
C ARG A 46 13.65 23.38 2.70
N PHE A 47 13.93 24.56 2.17
CA PHE A 47 15.18 24.85 1.48
C PHE A 47 16.41 24.67 2.40
N ARG A 48 16.35 25.15 3.65
CA ARG A 48 17.46 24.96 4.61
C ARG A 48 17.68 23.49 4.95
N VAL A 49 16.59 22.74 5.17
CA VAL A 49 16.66 21.29 5.42
C VAL A 49 17.27 20.56 4.21
N PHE A 50 16.90 20.98 3.00
CA PHE A 50 17.47 20.47 1.77
C PHE A 50 18.98 20.74 1.67
N GLU A 51 19.45 21.95 2.01
CA GLU A 51 20.88 22.27 2.06
C GLU A 51 21.63 21.40 3.07
N GLU A 52 21.06 21.18 4.26
CA GLU A 52 21.66 20.30 5.27
C GLU A 52 21.76 18.84 4.80
N ASN A 53 20.74 18.34 4.09
CA ASN A 53 20.76 17.01 3.51
C ASN A 53 21.73 16.91 2.33
N LEU A 54 21.83 17.94 1.49
CA LEU A 54 22.81 18.01 0.41
C LEU A 54 24.24 17.95 0.95
N ALA A 55 24.53 18.71 2.02
CA ALA A 55 25.84 18.68 2.67
C ALA A 55 26.18 17.27 3.21
N PHE A 56 25.21 16.59 3.83
CA PHE A 56 25.38 15.21 4.30
C PHE A 56 25.63 14.23 3.14
N ILE A 57 24.89 14.37 2.04
CA ILE A 57 25.06 13.56 0.82
C ILE A 57 26.46 13.75 0.24
N ASN A 58 26.91 14.99 0.08
CA ASN A 58 28.23 15.29 -0.47
C ASN A 58 29.33 14.71 0.42
N GLN A 59 29.23 14.91 1.75
CA GLN A 59 30.17 14.34 2.70
C GLN A 59 30.26 12.81 2.63
N HIS A 60 29.14 12.11 2.43
CA HIS A 60 29.14 10.66 2.28
C HIS A 60 29.78 10.23 0.96
N ASN A 61 29.33 10.83 -0.15
CA ASN A 61 29.73 10.43 -1.49
C ASN A 61 31.19 10.79 -1.81
N GLU A 62 31.75 11.84 -1.19
CA GLU A 62 33.15 12.27 -1.40
C GLU A 62 34.19 11.39 -0.72
N LYS A 63 33.82 10.57 0.29
CA LYS A 63 34.77 9.67 0.98
C LYS A 63 35.32 8.58 0.04
N GLY A 64 34.58 8.21 -1.00
CA GLY A 64 35.03 7.30 -2.05
C GLY A 64 35.21 5.83 -1.63
N ASP A 65 34.96 5.47 -0.38
CA ASP A 65 35.13 4.14 0.20
C ASP A 65 33.80 3.40 0.47
N SER A 66 32.66 4.02 0.13
CA SER A 66 31.34 3.43 0.33
C SER A 66 30.88 2.60 -0.87
N THR A 67 30.29 1.44 -0.59
CA THR A 67 29.64 0.56 -1.59
C THR A 67 28.27 1.07 -2.05
N TYR A 68 27.81 2.20 -1.51
CA TYR A 68 26.54 2.81 -1.86
C TYR A 68 26.64 4.34 -1.91
N SER A 69 25.74 4.96 -2.66
CA SER A 69 25.65 6.42 -2.78
C SER A 69 24.31 6.94 -2.28
N LEU A 70 24.33 8.17 -1.76
CA LEU A 70 23.15 8.92 -1.38
C LEU A 70 22.77 9.93 -2.47
N ALA A 71 21.51 10.36 -2.49
CA ALA A 71 21.04 11.38 -3.42
C ALA A 71 19.91 12.23 -2.83
N LEU A 72 19.64 13.36 -3.49
CA LEU A 72 18.48 14.21 -3.21
C LEU A 72 17.20 13.54 -3.71
N ASN A 73 16.78 12.49 -3.01
CA ASN A 73 15.57 11.74 -3.31
C ASN A 73 14.31 12.51 -2.83
N ALA A 74 13.12 11.88 -2.88
CA ALA A 74 11.86 12.54 -2.50
C ALA A 74 11.77 13.03 -1.04
N PHE A 75 12.72 12.65 -0.17
CA PHE A 75 12.77 12.99 1.25
C PHE A 75 13.86 14.01 1.59
N ALA A 76 14.51 14.61 0.59
CA ALA A 76 15.58 15.58 0.80
C ALA A 76 15.12 16.86 1.53
N ASP A 77 13.82 17.19 1.51
CA ASP A 77 13.25 18.33 2.24
C ASP A 77 12.75 18.00 3.65
N LEU A 78 12.93 16.76 4.12
CA LEU A 78 12.54 16.32 5.46
C LEU A 78 13.76 16.28 6.37
N THR A 79 13.61 16.84 7.57
CA THR A 79 14.57 16.59 8.64
C THR A 79 14.54 15.10 8.99
N HIS A 80 15.63 14.61 9.56
CA HIS A 80 15.70 13.22 10.02
C HIS A 80 14.58 12.88 11.00
N HIS A 81 14.24 13.79 11.90
CA HIS A 81 13.13 13.63 12.85
C HIS A 81 11.78 13.55 12.14
N GLU A 82 11.47 14.49 11.23
CA GLU A 82 10.21 14.46 10.46
C GLU A 82 10.07 13.19 9.63
N PHE A 83 11.16 12.75 8.98
CA PHE A 83 11.19 11.49 8.25
C PHE A 83 10.84 10.31 9.17
N ARG A 84 11.51 10.20 10.32
CA ARG A 84 11.25 9.13 11.29
C ARG A 84 9.81 9.14 11.79
N SER A 85 9.26 10.31 12.11
CA SER A 85 7.88 10.43 12.61
C SER A 85 6.81 10.14 11.56
N SER A 86 7.13 10.28 10.26
CA SER A 86 6.13 10.15 9.19
C SER A 86 6.25 8.87 8.36
N ARG A 87 7.43 8.25 8.25
CA ARG A 87 7.66 7.09 7.38
C ARG A 87 7.81 5.78 8.12
N LEU A 88 7.99 5.85 9.42
CA LEU A 88 8.15 4.68 10.29
C LEU A 88 6.88 4.46 11.10
N GLY A 89 6.69 3.22 11.51
CA GLY A 89 5.50 2.84 12.27
C GLY A 89 5.46 1.38 12.62
N PHE A 90 6.49 0.61 12.33
CA PHE A 90 6.59 -0.73 12.87
C PHE A 90 6.80 -0.63 14.39
N GLY A 91 5.93 -1.26 15.16
CA GLY A 91 5.97 -1.21 16.61
C GLY A 91 5.23 -2.39 17.20
N VAL A 92 5.85 -3.08 18.15
CA VAL A 92 5.24 -4.21 18.88
C VAL A 92 4.17 -3.64 19.82
N PRO A 93 2.87 -3.98 19.65
CA PRO A 93 1.87 -3.60 20.63
C PRO A 93 2.20 -4.28 21.97
N GLY A 94 2.52 -3.51 23.01
CA GLY A 94 2.71 -4.03 24.38
C GLY A 94 4.15 -4.26 24.86
N GLY A 95 5.16 -3.65 24.24
CA GLY A 95 6.55 -3.69 24.72
C GLY A 95 7.26 -5.02 24.46
N ASN A 96 8.59 -5.02 24.67
CA ASN A 96 9.58 -6.06 24.34
C ASN A 96 9.31 -7.50 24.87
N SER A 97 8.13 -7.79 25.44
CA SER A 97 7.82 -9.02 26.13
C SER A 97 7.26 -10.16 25.25
N MET A 98 6.97 -9.94 23.96
CA MET A 98 6.35 -10.98 23.11
C MET A 98 7.24 -11.59 22.01
N ILE A 99 8.45 -11.06 21.80
CA ILE A 99 9.46 -11.73 20.95
C ILE A 99 9.75 -13.15 21.49
N GLY A 100 9.58 -13.37 22.80
CA GLY A 100 9.78 -14.67 23.45
C GLY A 100 8.64 -15.70 23.30
N LEU A 101 7.48 -15.35 22.72
CA LEU A 101 6.34 -16.28 22.56
C LEU A 101 6.23 -16.89 21.15
N MET A 102 7.10 -16.50 20.22
CA MET A 102 7.10 -16.88 18.80
C MET A 102 7.75 -18.24 18.51
N ASN A 103 7.50 -19.23 19.37
CA ASN A 103 8.03 -20.60 19.23
C ASN A 103 6.92 -21.62 18.90
N ARG A 104 5.86 -21.18 18.21
CA ARG A 104 4.67 -22.01 17.95
C ARG A 104 4.12 -21.88 16.53
N THR A 105 4.92 -22.22 15.53
CA THR A 105 4.47 -23.01 14.38
C THR A 105 5.70 -23.71 13.79
N GLY A 106 5.57 -25.00 13.50
CA GLY A 106 6.67 -25.79 12.95
C GLY A 106 7.12 -25.19 11.62
N PHE A 107 8.42 -24.94 11.50
CA PHE A 107 9.08 -24.67 10.23
C PHE A 107 8.84 -25.86 9.29
N VAL A 108 7.86 -25.74 8.40
CA VAL A 108 7.64 -26.72 7.32
C VAL A 108 8.47 -26.24 6.14
N GLY A 109 9.76 -26.57 6.16
CA GLY A 109 10.66 -26.17 5.08
C GLY A 109 12.14 -26.26 5.39
N SER A 110 12.62 -27.20 6.22
CA SER A 110 14.00 -27.63 5.99
C SER A 110 13.95 -28.47 4.70
N ILE A 111 14.32 -27.85 3.59
CA ILE A 111 14.92 -28.65 2.52
C ILE A 111 16.33 -28.96 3.02
N ASP A 112 16.42 -29.88 4.00
CA ASP A 112 17.70 -30.42 4.44
C ASP A 112 18.28 -31.19 3.26
N GLY A 113 19.19 -30.53 2.53
CA GLY A 113 19.98 -31.16 1.46
C GLY A 113 20.06 -30.38 0.15
N GLU A 114 19.12 -29.49 -0.18
CA GLU A 114 19.22 -28.67 -1.39
C GLU A 114 19.88 -27.32 -1.10
N LYS A 115 20.98 -27.08 -1.79
CA LYS A 115 21.66 -25.77 -1.79
C LYS A 115 20.71 -24.77 -2.46
N ALA A 116 20.37 -23.69 -1.75
CA ALA A 116 19.63 -22.58 -2.35
C ALA A 116 20.36 -22.11 -3.63
N PRO A 117 19.63 -21.67 -4.68
CA PRO A 117 20.23 -21.11 -5.88
C PRO A 117 21.22 -19.98 -5.56
N GLU A 118 22.19 -19.73 -6.44
CA GLU A 118 23.18 -18.66 -6.22
C GLU A 118 22.55 -17.27 -6.18
N SER A 119 21.52 -17.04 -6.99
CA SER A 119 20.72 -15.82 -6.96
C SER A 119 19.25 -16.08 -7.27
N VAL A 120 18.39 -15.23 -6.71
CA VAL A 120 16.95 -15.25 -6.94
C VAL A 120 16.45 -13.82 -7.08
N ASP A 121 15.59 -13.59 -8.07
CA ASP A 121 14.86 -12.32 -8.23
C ASP A 121 13.41 -12.63 -8.61
N TRP A 122 12.50 -12.52 -7.64
CA TRP A 122 11.08 -12.80 -7.84
C TRP A 122 10.40 -11.81 -8.78
N ARG A 123 10.99 -10.63 -9.01
CA ARG A 123 10.50 -9.66 -10.01
C ARG A 123 10.60 -10.26 -11.41
N LYS A 124 11.72 -10.91 -11.72
CA LYS A 124 11.95 -11.59 -13.01
C LYS A 124 11.01 -12.78 -13.21
N LYS A 125 10.49 -13.37 -12.13
CA LYS A 125 9.48 -14.45 -12.15
C LYS A 125 8.03 -13.91 -12.15
N GLY A 126 7.84 -12.59 -12.19
CA GLY A 126 6.53 -11.96 -12.18
C GLY A 126 5.76 -12.14 -10.87
N ALA A 127 6.45 -12.39 -9.75
CA ALA A 127 5.87 -12.63 -8.42
C ALA A 127 5.98 -11.42 -7.49
N VAL A 128 6.13 -10.23 -8.06
CA VAL A 128 6.24 -8.97 -7.31
C VAL A 128 5.43 -7.90 -8.04
N THR A 129 4.48 -7.28 -7.35
CA THR A 129 3.71 -6.14 -7.85
C THR A 129 4.58 -4.88 -7.98
N PRO A 130 4.12 -3.82 -8.69
CA PRO A 130 4.80 -2.53 -8.67
C PRO A 130 5.05 -2.01 -7.24
N VAL A 131 6.08 -1.17 -7.09
CA VAL A 131 6.33 -0.46 -5.83
C VAL A 131 5.16 0.49 -5.53
N LYS A 132 4.70 0.46 -4.29
CA LYS A 132 3.63 1.30 -3.74
C LYS A 132 4.22 2.34 -2.77
N ASP A 133 3.38 3.24 -2.27
CA ASP A 133 3.77 4.31 -1.35
C ASP A 133 2.80 4.37 -0.15
N GLN A 134 3.30 4.06 1.05
CA GLN A 134 2.56 4.12 2.31
C GLN A 134 2.33 5.57 2.77
N SER A 135 2.99 6.54 2.12
CA SER A 135 2.92 7.95 2.49
C SER A 135 3.21 8.12 3.99
N SER A 136 2.40 8.84 4.75
CA SER A 136 2.69 9.22 6.14
C SER A 136 2.06 8.28 7.19
N CYS A 137 1.58 7.10 6.77
CA CYS A 137 0.96 6.13 7.65
C CYS A 137 1.98 5.08 8.10
N GLY A 138 1.94 4.70 9.37
CA GLY A 138 2.82 3.70 9.97
C GLY A 138 2.41 2.25 9.68
N ASP A 139 1.88 1.96 8.50
CA ASP A 139 1.32 0.66 8.11
C ASP A 139 2.23 -0.17 7.19
N CYS A 140 3.54 0.09 7.22
CA CYS A 140 4.57 -0.71 6.54
C CYS A 140 4.40 -2.24 6.75
N TRP A 141 3.90 -2.65 7.93
CA TRP A 141 3.56 -4.04 8.23
C TRP A 141 2.53 -4.63 7.27
N ALA A 142 1.54 -3.83 6.85
CA ALA A 142 0.51 -4.23 5.88
C ALA A 142 1.11 -4.33 4.46
N PHE A 143 1.96 -3.38 4.07
CA PHE A 143 2.66 -3.42 2.77
C PHE A 143 3.62 -4.60 2.64
N SER A 144 4.37 -4.90 3.71
CA SER A 144 5.25 -6.06 3.74
C SER A 144 4.44 -7.36 3.64
N ALA A 145 3.40 -7.51 4.47
CA ALA A 145 2.58 -8.73 4.51
C ALA A 145 1.81 -8.96 3.20
N THR A 146 1.18 -7.92 2.64
CA THR A 146 0.50 -8.02 1.34
C THR A 146 1.48 -8.41 0.26
N GLY A 147 2.65 -7.77 0.17
CA GLY A 147 3.67 -8.13 -0.81
C GLY A 147 4.11 -9.60 -0.75
N ALA A 148 4.21 -10.19 0.45
CA ALA A 148 4.49 -11.62 0.60
C ALA A 148 3.31 -12.50 0.15
N MET A 149 2.07 -12.12 0.48
CA MET A 149 0.85 -12.81 0.03
C MET A 149 0.66 -12.75 -1.49
N GLU A 150 0.92 -11.60 -2.11
CA GLU A 150 0.90 -11.41 -3.56
C GLU A 150 1.89 -12.36 -4.26
N GLY A 151 3.11 -12.45 -3.72
CA GLY A 151 4.17 -13.31 -4.22
C GLY A 151 3.83 -14.79 -4.15
N ILE A 152 3.45 -15.29 -2.97
CA ILE A 152 3.09 -16.71 -2.83
C ILE A 152 1.84 -17.05 -3.65
N ASN A 153 0.89 -16.11 -3.78
CA ASN A 153 -0.28 -16.31 -4.62
C ASN A 153 0.10 -16.51 -6.08
N LYS A 154 1.03 -15.69 -6.62
CA LYS A 154 1.56 -15.87 -7.96
C LYS A 154 2.25 -17.22 -8.13
N ILE A 155 3.07 -17.62 -7.15
CA ILE A 155 3.83 -18.88 -7.20
C ILE A 155 2.91 -20.09 -7.28
N VAL A 156 1.85 -20.11 -6.48
CA VAL A 156 0.93 -21.27 -6.38
C VAL A 156 -0.13 -21.28 -7.48
N THR A 157 -0.69 -20.11 -7.82
CA THR A 157 -1.86 -20.02 -8.70
C THR A 157 -1.54 -19.55 -10.11
N GLY A 158 -0.35 -19.01 -10.34
CA GLY A 158 0.03 -18.36 -11.59
C GLY A 158 -0.53 -16.94 -11.75
N SER A 159 -1.38 -16.45 -10.85
CA SER A 159 -1.99 -15.12 -10.92
C SER A 159 -1.31 -14.13 -9.97
N LEU A 160 -0.79 -13.01 -10.50
CA LEU A 160 -0.32 -11.89 -9.67
C LEU A 160 -1.50 -10.94 -9.46
N VAL A 161 -1.90 -10.76 -8.20
CA VAL A 161 -3.04 -9.93 -7.81
C VAL A 161 -2.52 -8.86 -6.86
N SER A 162 -2.82 -7.59 -7.10
CA SER A 162 -2.48 -6.50 -6.16
C SER A 162 -3.48 -6.49 -5.02
N LEU A 163 -3.02 -6.71 -3.79
CA LEU A 163 -3.86 -6.82 -2.60
C LEU A 163 -3.96 -5.48 -1.87
N SER A 164 -5.04 -5.30 -1.12
CA SER A 164 -5.33 -4.04 -0.42
C SER A 164 -4.67 -3.98 0.96
N GLU A 165 -3.71 -3.08 1.12
CA GLU A 165 -3.16 -2.74 2.43
C GLU A 165 -4.19 -2.01 3.31
N GLN A 166 -5.10 -1.25 2.70
CA GLN A 166 -6.10 -0.46 3.43
C GLN A 166 -7.11 -1.33 4.17
N GLU A 167 -7.49 -2.48 3.60
CA GLU A 167 -8.35 -3.45 4.28
C GLU A 167 -7.71 -3.95 5.58
N LEU A 168 -6.41 -4.29 5.54
CA LEU A 168 -5.67 -4.65 6.76
C LEU A 168 -5.65 -3.48 7.74
N CYS A 169 -5.31 -2.29 7.26
CA CYS A 169 -5.23 -1.08 8.08
C CYS A 169 -6.58 -0.79 8.77
N ASP A 170 -7.70 -0.89 8.06
CA ASP A 170 -9.04 -0.57 8.56
C ASP A 170 -9.67 -1.68 9.40
N CYS A 171 -9.40 -2.95 9.06
CA CYS A 171 -10.15 -4.10 9.57
C CYS A 171 -9.38 -5.01 10.54
N ASP A 172 -8.05 -5.03 10.51
CA ASP A 172 -7.24 -5.77 11.48
C ASP A 172 -7.05 -4.99 12.79
N LYS A 173 -8.17 -4.64 13.43
CA LYS A 173 -8.18 -3.98 14.73
C LYS A 173 -8.11 -4.96 15.91
N SER A 174 -8.13 -6.27 15.64
CA SER A 174 -8.03 -7.30 16.69
C SER A 174 -6.59 -7.69 17.01
N TYR A 175 -5.66 -7.49 16.08
CA TYR A 175 -4.25 -7.82 16.26
C TYR A 175 -3.32 -6.61 16.04
N ASN A 176 -3.65 -5.73 15.10
CA ASN A 176 -2.83 -4.57 14.72
C ASN A 176 -3.52 -3.22 15.00
N ASN A 177 -2.78 -2.12 14.84
CA ASN A 177 -3.23 -0.75 15.19
C ASN A 177 -3.21 0.22 14.00
N GLY A 178 -3.39 -0.28 12.78
CA GLY A 178 -3.45 0.55 11.56
C GLY A 178 -2.20 1.41 11.38
N CYS A 179 -2.37 2.73 11.26
CA CYS A 179 -1.25 3.67 11.10
C CYS A 179 -0.35 3.81 12.35
N ASN A 180 -0.77 3.30 13.51
CA ASN A 180 0.06 3.30 14.72
C ASN A 180 0.95 2.06 14.83
N GLY A 181 0.94 1.21 13.81
CA GLY A 181 1.82 0.06 13.70
C GLY A 181 1.17 -1.30 13.88
N GLY A 182 1.99 -2.31 13.62
CA GLY A 182 1.56 -3.69 13.59
C GLY A 182 2.69 -4.65 13.21
N LEU A 183 2.34 -5.94 13.19
CA LEU A 183 3.20 -7.06 12.81
C LEU A 183 2.65 -7.78 11.58
N MET A 184 3.55 -8.28 10.74
CA MET A 184 3.20 -9.00 9.51
C MET A 184 2.46 -10.32 9.81
N ASP A 185 2.85 -11.03 10.87
CA ASP A 185 2.20 -12.30 11.27
C ASP A 185 0.75 -12.11 11.68
N TYR A 186 0.48 -10.98 12.32
CA TYR A 186 -0.86 -10.60 12.73
C TYR A 186 -1.73 -10.29 11.52
N ALA A 187 -1.17 -9.69 10.48
CA ALA A 187 -1.85 -9.52 9.20
C ALA A 187 -2.20 -10.88 8.60
N TYR A 188 -1.26 -11.83 8.53
CA TYR A 188 -1.54 -13.19 8.02
C TYR A 188 -2.62 -13.89 8.83
N LYS A 189 -2.52 -13.83 10.16
CA LYS A 189 -3.51 -14.40 11.09
C LYS A 189 -4.89 -13.78 10.88
N TRP A 190 -4.96 -12.47 10.65
CA TRP A 190 -6.20 -11.80 10.34
C TRP A 190 -6.77 -12.27 9.00
N VAL A 191 -5.98 -12.36 7.94
CA VAL A 191 -6.43 -12.82 6.61
C VAL A 191 -6.99 -14.24 6.67
N ILE A 192 -6.34 -15.15 7.40
CA ILE A 192 -6.83 -16.51 7.62
C ILE A 192 -8.20 -16.47 8.32
N LYS A 193 -8.35 -15.66 9.37
CA LYS A 193 -9.61 -15.51 10.12
C LYS A 193 -10.71 -14.85 9.27
N ASN A 194 -10.36 -13.87 8.45
CA ASN A 194 -11.26 -13.18 7.52
C ASN A 194 -11.64 -14.07 6.32
N ARG A 195 -10.93 -15.20 6.13
CA ARG A 195 -11.06 -16.13 5.00
C ARG A 195 -10.68 -15.48 3.67
N GLY A 196 -9.68 -14.61 3.71
CA GLY A 196 -9.10 -13.96 2.55
C GLY A 196 -8.98 -12.46 2.70
N ILE A 197 -8.52 -11.83 1.63
CA ILE A 197 -8.26 -10.39 1.51
C ILE A 197 -8.63 -9.94 0.10
N ASP A 198 -9.06 -8.68 -0.03
CA ASP A 198 -9.50 -8.06 -1.27
C ASP A 198 -8.35 -7.40 -2.06
N THR A 199 -8.68 -6.99 -3.28
CA THR A 199 -7.76 -6.27 -4.18
C THR A 199 -7.56 -4.82 -3.76
N GLU A 200 -6.42 -4.26 -4.14
CA GLU A 200 -6.17 -2.81 -4.07
C GLU A 200 -7.19 -2.00 -4.90
N GLU A 201 -7.72 -2.58 -5.99
CA GLU A 201 -8.74 -1.92 -6.81
C GLU A 201 -10.09 -1.81 -6.09
N ASP A 202 -10.53 -2.88 -5.42
CA ASP A 202 -11.80 -2.89 -4.68
C ASP A 202 -11.71 -2.09 -3.38
N TYR A 203 -10.58 -2.15 -2.67
CA TYR A 203 -10.35 -1.41 -1.42
C TYR A 203 -9.09 -0.53 -1.50
N PRO A 204 -9.14 0.61 -2.20
CA PRO A 204 -7.96 1.44 -2.45
C PRO A 204 -7.34 2.06 -1.20
N TYR A 205 -6.01 2.22 -1.26
CA TYR A 205 -5.20 2.88 -0.24
C TYR A 205 -5.52 4.36 -0.04
N LYS A 206 -5.55 4.79 1.22
CA LYS A 206 -5.93 6.15 1.66
C LYS A 206 -4.91 6.78 2.60
N SER A 207 -3.82 6.10 2.95
CA SER A 207 -2.75 6.65 3.81
C SER A 207 -3.24 7.13 5.19
N ARG A 208 -4.30 6.53 5.73
CA ARG A 208 -4.85 6.86 7.05
C ARG A 208 -5.75 5.74 7.56
N ASP A 209 -5.96 5.71 8.87
CA ASP A 209 -6.99 4.87 9.47
C ASP A 209 -8.39 5.23 8.95
N GLY A 210 -9.14 4.21 8.56
CA GLY A 210 -10.55 4.27 8.20
C GLY A 210 -11.41 3.35 9.05
N ILE A 211 -12.70 3.34 8.72
CA ILE A 211 -13.67 2.38 9.27
C ILE A 211 -13.69 1.16 8.36
N CYS A 212 -13.57 -0.03 8.95
CA CYS A 212 -13.68 -1.29 8.21
C CYS A 212 -14.98 -1.38 7.40
N LEU A 213 -14.85 -1.35 6.07
CA LEU A 213 -15.98 -1.41 5.13
C LEU A 213 -16.46 -2.86 4.94
N LYS A 214 -17.28 -3.34 5.88
CA LYS A 214 -17.75 -4.74 5.91
C LYS A 214 -18.42 -5.22 4.61
N ASN A 215 -19.07 -4.33 3.87
CA ASN A 215 -19.69 -4.64 2.57
C ASN A 215 -18.65 -4.98 1.49
N LYS A 216 -17.43 -4.48 1.61
CA LYS A 216 -16.30 -4.79 0.72
C LYS A 216 -15.56 -6.07 1.12
N LEU A 217 -15.78 -6.62 2.31
CA LEU A 217 -15.16 -7.89 2.75
C LEU A 217 -15.77 -9.14 2.11
N THR A 218 -16.42 -9.01 0.96
CA THR A 218 -17.23 -10.06 0.33
C THR A 218 -16.54 -10.73 -0.84
N GLN A 219 -15.53 -10.11 -1.48
CA GLN A 219 -14.83 -10.76 -2.59
C GLN A 219 -13.77 -11.75 -2.10
N ARG A 220 -12.91 -11.33 -1.15
CA ARG A 220 -11.86 -12.19 -0.54
C ARG A 220 -11.05 -12.93 -1.62
N VAL A 221 -10.49 -12.18 -2.55
CA VAL A 221 -9.91 -12.69 -3.80
C VAL A 221 -8.69 -13.58 -3.61
N VAL A 222 -7.96 -13.43 -2.51
CA VAL A 222 -6.80 -14.25 -2.17
C VAL A 222 -6.92 -14.78 -0.76
N THR A 223 -6.59 -16.06 -0.58
CA THR A 223 -6.50 -16.73 0.71
C THR A 223 -5.10 -17.32 0.91
N ILE A 224 -4.74 -17.47 2.18
CA ILE A 224 -3.54 -18.20 2.61
C ILE A 224 -3.97 -19.29 3.59
N ASP A 225 -3.21 -20.38 3.67
CA ASP A 225 -3.53 -21.54 4.49
C ASP A 225 -2.90 -21.43 5.90
N GLY A 226 -1.82 -20.67 6.02
CA GLY A 226 -1.07 -20.47 7.25
C GLY A 226 0.02 -19.42 7.09
N TYR A 227 0.93 -19.37 8.06
CA TYR A 227 2.17 -18.59 8.00
C TYR A 227 3.25 -19.26 8.86
N THR A 228 4.51 -18.90 8.60
CA THR A 228 5.68 -19.45 9.28
C THR A 228 6.68 -18.34 9.59
N ASP A 229 7.23 -18.40 10.80
CA ASP A 229 8.31 -17.53 11.25
C ASP A 229 9.65 -18.17 10.89
N VAL A 230 10.57 -17.38 10.35
CA VAL A 230 11.96 -17.79 10.18
C VAL A 230 12.67 -17.59 11.53
N PRO A 231 13.43 -18.58 12.03
CA PRO A 231 14.15 -18.43 13.28
C PRO A 231 15.06 -17.19 13.29
N SER A 232 14.92 -16.40 14.35
CA SER A 232 15.67 -15.15 14.53
C SER A 232 17.18 -15.38 14.45
N SER A 233 17.88 -14.43 13.83
CA SER A 233 19.33 -14.44 13.61
C SER A 233 19.84 -15.68 12.86
N ASN A 234 19.01 -16.25 11.99
CA ASN A 234 19.37 -17.41 11.16
C ASN A 234 19.28 -17.08 9.67
N GLU A 235 20.29 -16.37 9.17
CA GLU A 235 20.36 -15.94 7.78
C GLU A 235 20.30 -17.11 6.78
N LYS A 236 20.82 -18.28 7.14
CA LYS A 236 20.74 -19.49 6.31
C LYS A 236 19.30 -19.94 6.10
N GLN A 237 18.47 -19.93 7.15
CA GLN A 237 17.04 -20.25 7.02
C GLN A 237 16.28 -19.15 6.29
N LEU A 238 16.64 -17.88 6.51
CA LEU A 238 16.06 -16.77 5.75
C LEU A 238 16.35 -16.92 4.25
N LEU A 239 17.59 -17.29 3.87
CA LEU A 239 17.97 -17.56 2.49
C LEU A 239 17.13 -18.65 1.85
N GLN A 240 16.89 -19.75 2.57
CA GLN A 240 16.06 -20.85 2.08
C GLN A 240 14.60 -20.42 1.91
N ALA A 241 14.05 -19.64 2.84
CA ALA A 241 12.71 -19.09 2.72
C ALA A 241 12.59 -18.14 1.51
N VAL A 242 13.57 -17.23 1.33
CA VAL A 242 13.60 -16.28 0.20
C VAL A 242 13.80 -17.00 -1.14
N ALA A 243 14.57 -18.10 -1.15
CA ALA A 243 14.74 -18.92 -2.34
C ALA A 243 13.42 -19.59 -2.79
N ALA A 244 12.51 -19.84 -1.85
CA ALA A 244 11.20 -20.44 -2.11
C ALA A 244 10.11 -19.41 -2.46
N GLN A 245 10.13 -18.21 -1.86
CA GLN A 245 9.12 -17.15 -2.08
C GLN A 245 9.58 -15.78 -1.52
N PRO A 246 8.91 -14.66 -1.83
CA PRO A 246 9.14 -13.40 -1.11
C PRO A 246 8.82 -13.51 0.39
N VAL A 247 9.63 -12.84 1.23
CA VAL A 247 9.56 -12.93 2.71
C VAL A 247 9.46 -11.55 3.34
N SER A 248 8.53 -11.38 4.27
CA SER A 248 8.39 -10.16 5.06
C SER A 248 9.45 -10.12 6.13
N VAL A 249 10.10 -8.97 6.32
CA VAL A 249 11.11 -8.75 7.35
C VAL A 249 10.95 -7.41 8.04
N GLY A 250 11.29 -7.36 9.33
CA GLY A 250 11.49 -6.12 10.07
C GLY A 250 12.93 -5.62 9.92
N ILE A 251 13.11 -4.31 9.80
CA ILE A 251 14.41 -3.64 9.79
C ILE A 251 14.38 -2.36 10.61
N CYS A 252 15.55 -1.85 10.97
CA CYS A 252 15.72 -0.45 11.34
C CYS A 252 15.85 0.39 10.07
N GLY A 253 14.79 1.09 9.69
CA GLY A 253 14.75 1.98 8.52
C GLY A 253 14.98 3.45 8.88
N SER A 254 15.33 3.75 10.14
CA SER A 254 15.38 5.13 10.63
C SER A 254 16.64 5.89 10.34
N GLU A 255 17.75 5.31 9.90
CA GLU A 255 19.00 6.06 9.76
C GLU A 255 18.99 7.11 8.65
N ARG A 256 19.74 8.22 8.83
CA ARG A 256 19.78 9.32 7.86
C ARG A 256 20.34 8.88 6.49
N ALA A 257 21.31 7.96 6.48
CA ALA A 257 21.80 7.36 5.25
C ALA A 257 20.74 6.47 4.57
N PHE A 258 19.87 5.81 5.35
CA PHE A 258 18.75 5.03 4.84
C PHE A 258 17.68 5.93 4.20
N GLN A 259 17.34 7.06 4.86
CA GLN A 259 16.44 8.08 4.32
C GLN A 259 16.88 8.55 2.93
N LEU A 260 18.17 8.82 2.75
CA LEU A 260 18.74 9.44 1.54
C LEU A 260 19.36 8.44 0.55
N TYR A 261 19.16 7.13 0.77
CA TYR A 261 19.72 6.09 -0.09
C TYR A 261 19.28 6.24 -1.55
N SER A 262 20.21 5.98 -2.46
CA SER A 262 19.98 6.02 -3.90
C SER A 262 20.30 4.70 -4.59
N LYS A 263 21.53 4.18 -4.48
CA LYS A 263 21.97 2.97 -5.19
C LYS A 263 23.21 2.34 -4.56
N GLY A 264 23.53 1.13 -5.00
CA GLY A 264 24.64 0.32 -4.49
C GLY A 264 24.24 -0.56 -3.32
N ILE A 265 25.20 -1.28 -2.73
CA ILE A 265 24.93 -2.20 -1.63
C ILE A 265 25.06 -1.44 -0.32
N PHE A 266 23.94 -1.26 0.39
CA PHE A 266 23.90 -0.59 1.67
C PHE A 266 24.52 -1.47 2.75
N THR A 267 25.51 -0.94 3.46
CA THR A 267 26.32 -1.65 4.48
C THR A 267 26.22 -0.99 5.86
N GLY A 268 25.26 -0.08 6.04
CA GLY A 268 25.11 0.71 7.27
C GLY A 268 25.97 1.99 7.30
N PRO A 269 26.08 2.64 8.47
CA PRO A 269 25.66 2.15 9.78
C PRO A 269 24.12 2.08 9.94
N CYS A 270 23.66 1.17 10.80
CA CYS A 270 22.27 0.99 11.21
C CYS A 270 22.19 0.43 12.64
N SER A 271 21.20 0.90 13.41
CA SER A 271 20.73 0.20 14.61
C SER A 271 20.03 -1.14 14.27
N THR A 272 19.81 -1.98 15.28
CA THR A 272 18.97 -3.19 15.20
C THR A 272 17.60 -3.00 15.88
N ALA A 273 17.29 -1.78 16.33
CA ALA A 273 15.96 -1.43 16.85
C ALA A 273 14.95 -1.31 15.69
N LEU A 274 14.25 -2.40 15.41
CA LEU A 274 13.31 -2.50 14.29
C LEU A 274 12.17 -1.47 14.40
N ASP A 275 11.97 -0.69 13.35
CA ASP A 275 10.97 0.39 13.27
C ASP A 275 10.32 0.52 11.88
N HIS A 276 10.69 -0.36 10.95
CA HIS A 276 10.09 -0.49 9.63
C HIS A 276 9.95 -1.95 9.19
N ALA A 277 8.97 -2.23 8.33
CA ALA A 277 8.77 -3.55 7.73
C ALA A 277 8.87 -3.46 6.20
N VAL A 278 9.62 -4.37 5.60
CA VAL A 278 9.91 -4.41 4.16
C VAL A 278 9.76 -5.84 3.64
N LEU A 279 9.89 -6.02 2.33
CA LEU A 279 9.78 -7.33 1.69
C LEU A 279 11.10 -7.70 1.01
N ILE A 280 11.68 -8.84 1.36
CA ILE A 280 12.78 -9.42 0.59
C ILE A 280 12.18 -10.13 -0.63
N VAL A 281 12.59 -9.70 -1.82
CA VAL A 281 12.12 -10.25 -3.10
C VAL A 281 13.21 -11.02 -3.86
N GLY A 282 14.37 -11.21 -3.23
CA GLY A 282 15.48 -11.90 -3.86
C GLY A 282 16.80 -11.66 -3.13
N TYR A 283 17.85 -12.21 -3.71
CA TYR A 283 19.23 -12.01 -3.31
C TYR A 283 20.15 -12.26 -4.49
N ASP A 284 21.32 -11.65 -4.44
CA ASP A 284 22.37 -11.82 -5.45
C ASP A 284 23.74 -11.49 -4.83
N SER A 285 24.78 -11.52 -5.64
CA SER A 285 26.15 -11.18 -5.25
C SER A 285 26.79 -10.28 -6.30
N GLU A 286 27.48 -9.23 -5.87
CA GLU A 286 28.22 -8.33 -6.75
C GLU A 286 29.60 -8.03 -6.15
N ASN A 287 30.67 -8.22 -6.92
CA ASN A 287 32.06 -7.97 -6.50
C ASN A 287 32.46 -8.67 -5.18
N GLY A 288 31.92 -9.86 -4.93
CA GLY A 288 32.18 -10.63 -3.71
C GLY A 288 31.38 -10.18 -2.48
N VAL A 289 30.43 -9.25 -2.65
CA VAL A 289 29.49 -8.83 -1.60
C VAL A 289 28.11 -9.38 -1.90
N ASP A 290 27.60 -10.20 -0.99
CA ASP A 290 26.24 -10.73 -1.08
C ASP A 290 25.24 -9.69 -0.59
N PHE A 291 24.05 -9.66 -1.18
CA PHE A 291 22.99 -8.75 -0.78
C PHE A 291 21.59 -9.32 -0.93
N TRP A 292 20.69 -8.83 -0.09
CA TRP A 292 19.24 -8.94 -0.25
C TRP A 292 18.72 -7.90 -1.23
N ILE A 293 17.77 -8.28 -2.07
CA ILE A 293 16.97 -7.35 -2.88
C ILE A 293 15.71 -7.03 -2.08
N VAL A 294 15.64 -5.82 -1.53
CA VAL A 294 14.56 -5.38 -0.63
C VAL A 294 13.61 -4.46 -1.39
N LYS A 295 12.32 -4.79 -1.42
CA LYS A 295 11.24 -3.91 -1.88
C LYS A 295 10.75 -3.07 -0.69
N ASN A 296 10.79 -1.76 -0.86
CA ASN A 296 10.28 -0.80 0.12
C ASN A 296 8.89 -0.27 -0.29
N SER A 297 8.25 0.47 0.61
CA SER A 297 6.90 1.05 0.48
C SER A 297 6.91 2.58 0.47
N TRP A 298 7.97 3.19 -0.06
CA TRP A 298 8.20 4.64 -0.08
C TRP A 298 8.17 5.24 -1.49
N GLY A 299 7.50 4.58 -2.42
CA GLY A 299 7.43 4.98 -3.81
C GLY A 299 8.73 4.77 -4.59
N LYS A 300 8.67 5.01 -5.90
CA LYS A 300 9.80 4.78 -6.82
C LYS A 300 10.90 5.84 -6.71
N SER A 301 10.59 6.99 -6.12
CA SER A 301 11.50 8.12 -5.99
C SER A 301 12.51 7.96 -4.83
N TRP A 302 12.54 6.80 -4.18
CA TRP A 302 13.51 6.42 -3.15
C TRP A 302 14.30 5.19 -3.61
N GLY A 303 15.61 5.16 -3.32
CA GLY A 303 16.48 4.06 -3.72
C GLY A 303 16.49 3.79 -5.23
N MET A 304 16.59 2.51 -5.59
CA MET A 304 16.62 2.04 -6.98
C MET A 304 15.20 1.68 -7.40
N ASP A 305 14.43 2.66 -7.85
CA ASP A 305 13.01 2.51 -8.20
C ASP A 305 12.15 1.91 -7.05
N GLY A 306 12.46 2.29 -5.80
CA GLY A 306 11.81 1.79 -4.60
C GLY A 306 12.43 0.53 -3.99
N TYR A 307 13.57 0.08 -4.52
CA TYR A 307 14.32 -1.05 -4.01
C TYR A 307 15.65 -0.63 -3.37
N MET A 308 16.16 -1.49 -2.51
CA MET A 308 17.51 -1.38 -1.93
C MET A 308 18.22 -2.73 -2.03
N HIS A 309 19.52 -2.68 -2.31
CA HIS A 309 20.40 -3.81 -2.05
C HIS A 309 20.97 -3.66 -0.64
N LEU A 310 20.65 -4.59 0.24
CA LEU A 310 21.11 -4.57 1.63
C LEU A 310 22.10 -5.70 1.86
N GLN A 311 23.29 -5.40 2.39
CA GLN A 311 24.34 -6.41 2.54
C GLN A 311 23.87 -7.62 3.34
N ARG A 312 24.26 -8.79 2.84
CA ARG A 312 24.05 -10.11 3.41
C ARG A 312 25.40 -10.71 3.79
N ASN A 313 25.42 -11.74 4.65
CA ASN A 313 26.64 -12.36 5.12
C ASN A 313 27.65 -11.34 5.73
N SER A 314 27.16 -10.34 6.47
CA SER A 314 28.03 -9.32 7.11
C SER A 314 28.89 -9.88 8.25
N GLY A 315 28.51 -11.05 8.78
CA GLY A 315 29.08 -11.63 10.00
C GLY A 315 28.30 -11.27 11.27
N ASP A 316 27.35 -10.33 11.19
CA ASP A 316 26.46 -9.98 12.30
C ASP A 316 25.27 -10.96 12.34
N PRO A 317 25.01 -11.64 13.47
CA PRO A 317 23.90 -12.59 13.57
C PRO A 317 22.54 -11.94 13.27
N GLU A 318 22.31 -10.72 13.73
CA GLU A 318 21.10 -9.93 13.50
C GLU A 318 20.98 -9.42 12.04
N GLY A 319 22.08 -9.46 11.28
CA GLY A 319 22.17 -8.87 9.94
C GLY A 319 22.18 -7.33 9.95
N ILE A 320 22.56 -6.73 8.83
CA ILE A 320 22.57 -5.28 8.68
C ILE A 320 21.16 -4.71 8.90
N CYS A 321 21.05 -3.67 9.72
CA CYS A 321 19.80 -3.06 10.15
C CYS A 321 18.80 -4.04 10.83
N GLY A 322 19.28 -5.18 11.37
CA GLY A 322 18.46 -6.16 12.07
C GLY A 322 17.61 -7.06 11.17
N ILE A 323 17.90 -7.12 9.87
CA ILE A 323 17.06 -7.84 8.88
C ILE A 323 16.84 -9.33 9.18
N ASN A 324 17.76 -9.98 9.91
CA ASN A 324 17.65 -11.39 10.27
C ASN A 324 16.83 -11.63 11.56
N MET A 325 16.41 -10.57 12.26
CA MET A 325 15.82 -10.69 13.59
C MET A 325 14.34 -11.08 13.58
N LEU A 326 13.58 -10.58 12.59
CA LEU A 326 12.14 -10.77 12.50
C LEU A 326 11.74 -10.98 11.05
N ALA A 327 11.56 -12.24 10.67
CA ALA A 327 11.18 -12.61 9.32
C ALA A 327 10.08 -13.65 9.32
N SER A 328 9.10 -13.50 8.43
CA SER A 328 7.99 -14.42 8.31
C SER A 328 7.36 -14.41 6.92
N TYR A 329 6.68 -15.49 6.59
CA TYR A 329 6.05 -15.64 5.27
C TYR A 329 4.73 -16.41 5.35
N PRO A 330 3.75 -16.07 4.48
CA PRO A 330 2.51 -16.82 4.39
C PRO A 330 2.71 -18.14 3.66
N THR A 331 1.97 -19.16 4.05
CA THR A 331 1.94 -20.46 3.36
C THR A 331 0.65 -20.63 2.58
N LYS A 332 0.76 -21.16 1.36
CA LYS A 332 -0.38 -21.42 0.48
C LYS A 332 -0.10 -22.66 -0.36
N THR A 333 -1.11 -23.51 -0.46
CA THR A 333 -1.15 -24.76 -1.21
C THR A 333 -2.45 -24.87 -2.01
N SER A 334 -3.49 -24.16 -1.58
CA SER A 334 -4.81 -24.16 -2.20
C SER A 334 -4.96 -23.06 -3.27
N PRO A 335 -5.78 -23.28 -4.33
CA PRO A 335 -6.20 -22.22 -5.24
C PRO A 335 -6.99 -21.14 -4.50
N ASN A 336 -7.17 -19.98 -5.14
CA ASN A 336 -8.02 -18.93 -4.61
C ASN A 336 -9.51 -19.33 -4.64
N PRO A 337 -10.34 -18.71 -3.78
CA PRO A 337 -11.79 -18.84 -3.89
C PRO A 337 -12.26 -18.53 -5.32
N PRO A 338 -13.30 -19.22 -5.82
CA PRO A 338 -13.91 -18.83 -7.08
C PRO A 338 -14.35 -17.37 -6.99
N PRO A 339 -14.22 -16.57 -8.07
CA PRO A 339 -14.65 -15.18 -8.06
C PRO A 339 -16.09 -15.10 -7.57
N SER A 340 -16.37 -14.20 -6.62
CA SER A 340 -17.74 -13.90 -6.22
C SER A 340 -18.57 -13.63 -7.48
N PRO A 341 -19.76 -14.22 -7.62
CA PRO A 341 -20.56 -14.06 -8.83
C PRO A 341 -20.73 -12.57 -9.10
N ARG A 342 -20.32 -12.14 -10.30
CA ARG A 342 -20.41 -10.73 -10.70
C ARG A 342 -21.81 -10.20 -10.34
N PRO A 343 -21.91 -9.03 -9.66
CA PRO A 343 -23.18 -8.43 -9.35
C PRO A 343 -24.05 -8.40 -10.60
N GLN A 344 -25.14 -9.18 -10.59
CA GLN A 344 -26.00 -9.31 -11.76
C GLN A 344 -26.81 -8.02 -11.91
N PRO A 345 -27.09 -7.56 -13.14
CA PRO A 345 -28.01 -6.45 -13.37
C PRO A 345 -29.34 -6.70 -12.65
N THR A 346 -29.86 -5.71 -11.93
CA THR A 346 -31.18 -5.81 -11.30
C THR A 346 -32.23 -5.89 -12.39
N LYS A 347 -32.88 -7.04 -12.56
CA LYS A 347 -33.96 -7.21 -13.54
C LYS A 347 -35.20 -6.44 -13.07
N CYS A 348 -35.63 -5.47 -13.87
CA CYS A 348 -36.85 -4.71 -13.63
C CYS A 348 -38.07 -5.35 -14.30
N SER A 349 -37.86 -5.91 -15.50
CA SER A 349 -38.83 -6.71 -16.25
C SER A 349 -38.10 -7.68 -17.17
N LEU A 350 -38.85 -8.43 -18.00
CA LEU A 350 -38.29 -9.44 -18.92
C LEU A 350 -37.15 -8.91 -19.81
N MET A 351 -37.27 -7.66 -20.28
CA MET A 351 -36.30 -7.04 -21.21
C MET A 351 -35.59 -5.81 -20.64
N VAL A 352 -35.91 -5.42 -19.40
CA VAL A 352 -35.41 -4.17 -18.80
C VAL A 352 -34.63 -4.48 -17.54
N SER A 353 -33.40 -3.96 -17.47
CA SER A 353 -32.51 -4.13 -16.32
C SER A 353 -31.86 -2.82 -15.92
N CYS A 354 -31.56 -2.71 -14.64
CA CYS A 354 -30.68 -1.69 -14.10
C CYS A 354 -29.27 -2.25 -13.85
N PRO A 355 -28.25 -1.39 -13.73
CA PRO A 355 -26.95 -1.81 -13.23
C PRO A 355 -27.07 -2.59 -11.93
N ALA A 356 -26.08 -3.39 -11.60
CA ALA A 356 -26.08 -4.10 -10.33
C ALA A 356 -26.13 -3.14 -9.15
N GLU A 357 -26.64 -3.63 -8.01
CA GLU A 357 -26.81 -2.84 -6.77
C GLU A 357 -27.65 -1.56 -6.96
N SER A 358 -28.52 -1.56 -7.98
CA SER A 358 -29.47 -0.49 -8.25
C SER A 358 -30.90 -0.97 -8.02
N THR A 359 -31.78 -0.05 -7.64
CA THR A 359 -33.21 -0.33 -7.48
C THR A 359 -33.99 0.05 -8.72
N CYS A 360 -34.79 -0.90 -9.22
CA CYS A 360 -35.74 -0.67 -10.30
C CYS A 360 -36.94 0.14 -9.80
N CYS A 361 -37.05 1.38 -10.27
CA CYS A 361 -38.15 2.25 -9.92
C CYS A 361 -39.05 2.52 -11.12
N CYS A 362 -40.34 2.26 -10.97
CA CYS A 362 -41.29 2.55 -12.03
C CYS A 362 -41.40 4.06 -12.28
N SER A 363 -41.17 4.48 -13.52
CA SER A 363 -41.23 5.89 -13.94
C SER A 363 -42.57 6.25 -14.57
N LEU A 364 -43.21 5.32 -15.28
CA LEU A 364 -44.56 5.50 -15.84
C LEU A 364 -45.43 4.28 -15.55
N ARG A 365 -46.57 4.49 -14.90
CA ARG A 365 -47.57 3.45 -14.63
C ARG A 365 -48.83 3.67 -15.47
N PHE A 366 -49.37 2.59 -16.01
CA PHE A 366 -50.65 2.57 -16.72
C PHE A 366 -51.44 1.33 -16.30
N PHE A 367 -52.64 1.51 -15.77
CA PHE A 367 -53.49 0.42 -15.24
C PHE A 367 -52.75 -0.59 -14.33
N GLY A 368 -51.90 -0.09 -13.43
CA GLY A 368 -51.14 -0.92 -12.48
C GLY A 368 -49.88 -1.59 -13.04
N LEU A 369 -49.68 -1.57 -14.37
CA LEU A 369 -48.47 -2.05 -15.02
C LEU A 369 -47.44 -0.94 -15.17
N CYS A 370 -46.16 -1.30 -15.04
CA CYS A 370 -45.07 -0.37 -15.26
C CYS A 370 -44.62 -0.37 -16.73
N LEU A 371 -44.82 0.75 -17.43
CA LEU A 371 -44.47 0.89 -18.85
C LEU A 371 -43.01 1.31 -19.05
N SER A 372 -42.41 1.99 -18.07
CA SER A 372 -41.01 2.40 -18.14
C SER A 372 -40.34 2.38 -16.77
N TRP A 373 -39.07 2.01 -16.76
CA TRP A 373 -38.27 1.86 -15.55
C TRP A 373 -37.13 2.87 -15.53
N GLY A 374 -36.87 3.40 -14.35
CA GLY A 374 -35.68 4.17 -14.03
C GLY A 374 -34.86 3.47 -12.95
N CYS A 375 -33.54 3.60 -13.03
CA CYS A 375 -32.59 3.02 -12.09
C CYS A 375 -32.22 4.03 -11.02
N CYS A 376 -32.50 3.69 -9.77
CA CYS A 376 -31.88 4.37 -8.65
C CYS A 376 -30.51 3.72 -8.38
N GLY A 377 -29.43 4.50 -8.35
CA GLY A 377 -28.07 4.00 -8.09
C GLY A 377 -27.80 3.62 -6.62
N LEU A 378 -28.84 3.13 -5.93
CA LEU A 378 -28.80 2.65 -4.56
C LEU A 378 -29.57 1.33 -4.53
N ASP A 379 -29.07 0.37 -3.76
CA ASP A 379 -29.78 -0.86 -3.47
C ASP A 379 -30.93 -0.59 -2.48
N SER A 380 -32.04 -1.30 -2.65
CA SER A 380 -33.25 -1.19 -1.81
C SER A 380 -33.82 0.23 -1.64
N ALA A 381 -33.62 1.12 -2.61
CA ALA A 381 -34.04 2.51 -2.56
C ALA A 381 -35.56 2.68 -2.56
N VAL A 382 -36.04 3.76 -1.95
CA VAL A 382 -37.44 4.17 -2.01
C VAL A 382 -37.70 4.99 -3.26
N CYS A 383 -38.58 4.49 -4.13
CA CYS A 383 -38.98 5.15 -5.35
C CYS A 383 -40.00 6.28 -5.06
N CYS A 384 -39.58 7.53 -5.23
CA CYS A 384 -40.47 8.68 -5.07
C CYS A 384 -41.60 8.73 -6.10
N LYS A 385 -42.72 9.35 -5.74
CA LYS A 385 -43.93 9.40 -6.59
C LYS A 385 -43.81 10.30 -7.82
N ASP A 386 -42.76 11.12 -7.92
CA ASP A 386 -42.49 12.00 -9.06
C ASP A 386 -42.00 11.25 -10.31
N GLY A 387 -41.72 9.94 -10.18
CA GLY A 387 -41.22 9.10 -11.28
C GLY A 387 -39.77 9.35 -11.66
N ARG A 388 -39.09 10.31 -11.01
CA ARG A 388 -37.75 10.81 -11.39
C ARG A 388 -36.73 10.73 -10.26
N SER A 389 -37.19 10.74 -9.01
CA SER A 389 -36.29 10.75 -7.85
C SER A 389 -36.41 9.46 -7.04
N CYS A 390 -35.38 9.18 -6.26
CA CYS A 390 -35.37 8.10 -5.28
C CYS A 390 -34.61 8.53 -4.02
N CYS A 391 -34.91 7.84 -2.93
CA CYS A 391 -34.29 8.07 -1.64
C CYS A 391 -33.63 6.80 -1.10
N PRO A 392 -32.57 6.92 -0.30
CA PRO A 392 -32.04 5.80 0.48
C PRO A 392 -33.12 5.13 1.34
N SER A 393 -32.98 3.83 1.61
CA SER A 393 -33.93 3.07 2.43
C SER A 393 -34.04 3.57 3.88
N ASP A 394 -32.95 4.14 4.41
CA ASP A 394 -32.88 4.75 5.73
C ASP A 394 -33.43 6.20 5.79
N TYR A 395 -33.73 6.80 4.63
CA TYR A 395 -34.40 8.09 4.49
C TYR A 395 -35.65 7.98 3.58
N PRO A 396 -36.67 7.19 3.96
CA PRO A 396 -37.72 6.76 3.04
C PRO A 396 -38.71 7.86 2.63
N VAL A 397 -38.71 9.02 3.31
CA VAL A 397 -39.69 10.08 3.07
C VAL A 397 -39.19 11.05 1.99
N CYS A 398 -39.81 11.01 0.81
CA CYS A 398 -39.48 11.89 -0.32
C CYS A 398 -40.13 13.29 -0.19
N ASP A 399 -39.31 14.35 -0.16
CA ASP A 399 -39.73 15.72 -0.46
C ASP A 399 -39.28 16.09 -1.87
N ILE A 400 -40.22 15.92 -2.80
CA ILE A 400 -40.04 16.16 -4.23
C ILE A 400 -39.80 17.65 -4.52
N LYS A 401 -40.39 18.57 -3.72
CA LYS A 401 -40.28 20.01 -3.97
C LYS A 401 -38.87 20.52 -3.68
N ARG A 402 -38.23 19.97 -2.64
CA ARG A 402 -36.89 20.36 -2.21
C ARG A 402 -35.80 19.39 -2.65
N GLN A 403 -36.16 18.30 -3.34
CA GLN A 403 -35.26 17.20 -3.72
C GLN A 403 -34.50 16.62 -2.51
N GLN A 404 -35.22 16.39 -1.42
CA GLN A 404 -34.68 15.92 -0.15
C GLN A 404 -35.37 14.64 0.31
N CYS A 405 -34.65 13.87 1.10
CA CYS A 405 -35.12 12.64 1.71
C CYS A 405 -35.02 12.76 3.24
N PHE A 406 -36.06 12.35 3.96
CA PHE A 406 -36.11 12.44 5.42
C PHE A 406 -36.23 11.04 6.05
N LYS A 407 -35.68 10.91 7.25
CA LYS A 407 -35.74 9.67 8.05
C LYS A 407 -37.14 9.38 8.60
N GLY A 408 -37.99 10.40 8.72
CA GLY A 408 -39.37 10.28 9.17
C GLY A 408 -40.13 11.60 8.99
N THR A 409 -41.47 11.54 9.04
CA THR A 409 -42.33 12.72 8.93
C THR A 409 -42.15 13.63 10.15
N GLY A 410 -41.65 14.86 9.94
CA GLY A 410 -41.37 15.83 11.01
C GLY A 410 -39.95 15.80 11.58
N ASN A 411 -39.06 14.94 11.05
CA ASN A 411 -37.65 14.86 11.46
C ASN A 411 -36.79 15.85 10.65
N SER A 412 -35.78 16.47 11.28
CA SER A 412 -34.87 17.44 10.67
C SER A 412 -33.68 16.80 9.94
N THR A 413 -33.39 15.52 10.17
CA THR A 413 -32.30 14.81 9.49
C THR A 413 -32.67 14.54 8.03
N ARG A 414 -31.90 15.13 7.11
CA ARG A 414 -32.15 15.11 5.67
C ARG A 414 -30.93 14.70 4.88
N VAL A 415 -31.16 14.02 3.77
CA VAL A 415 -30.16 13.76 2.74
C VAL A 415 -30.68 14.23 1.38
N LYS A 416 -29.78 14.44 0.43
CA LYS A 416 -30.16 14.84 -0.94
C LYS A 416 -30.80 13.64 -1.66
N GLY A 417 -31.93 13.87 -2.32
CA GLY A 417 -32.54 12.86 -3.18
C GLY A 417 -31.73 12.62 -4.44
N MET A 418 -31.74 11.38 -4.94
CA MET A 418 -31.03 11.00 -6.15
C MET A 418 -31.95 11.00 -7.36
N THR A 419 -31.44 11.45 -8.50
CA THR A 419 -32.15 11.35 -9.77
C THR A 419 -31.96 9.97 -10.37
N ARG A 420 -33.05 9.36 -10.83
CA ARG A 420 -33.04 8.07 -11.52
C ARG A 420 -32.37 8.21 -12.90
N LYS A 421 -31.60 7.20 -13.28
CA LYS A 421 -31.07 7.05 -14.65
C LYS A 421 -32.04 6.20 -15.49
N ALA A 422 -31.94 6.29 -16.81
CA ALA A 422 -32.73 5.40 -17.68
C ALA A 422 -32.29 3.94 -17.49
N ALA A 423 -33.26 3.02 -17.44
CA ALA A 423 -32.96 1.60 -17.44
C ALA A 423 -32.52 1.12 -18.83
N THR A 424 -31.73 0.05 -18.87
CA THR A 424 -31.24 -0.53 -20.11
C THR A 424 -32.27 -1.52 -20.64
N THR A 425 -32.73 -1.30 -21.87
CA THR A 425 -33.60 -2.25 -22.59
C THR A 425 -32.75 -3.12 -23.50
N LYS A 426 -32.79 -4.44 -23.32
CA LYS A 426 -32.24 -5.38 -24.31
C LYS A 426 -33.24 -5.51 -25.46
N PHE A 427 -32.93 -4.94 -26.61
CA PHE A 427 -33.58 -5.32 -27.87
C PHE A 427 -32.95 -6.64 -28.32
N GLY A 428 -33.58 -7.77 -27.97
CA GLY A 428 -33.21 -9.06 -28.54
C GLY A 428 -33.53 -9.06 -30.04
N GLY A 429 -32.55 -9.42 -30.87
CA GLY A 429 -32.83 -9.80 -32.26
C GLY A 429 -33.86 -10.93 -32.27
N TRP A 430 -34.76 -10.90 -33.26
CA TRP A 430 -36.02 -11.66 -33.33
C TRP A 430 -35.92 -13.20 -33.20
N ASN A 431 -34.72 -13.77 -33.02
CA ASN A 431 -34.51 -15.21 -32.88
C ASN A 431 -34.50 -15.72 -31.42
N SER A 432 -34.35 -14.87 -30.39
CA SER A 432 -34.28 -15.35 -28.99
C SER A 432 -35.64 -15.43 -28.29
N LEU A 433 -36.74 -15.04 -28.94
CA LEU A 433 -38.07 -15.00 -28.33
C LEU A 433 -38.81 -16.34 -28.43
N PHE A 434 -38.32 -17.25 -29.29
CA PHE A 434 -38.92 -18.57 -29.51
C PHE A 434 -38.34 -19.66 -28.60
N GLU A 435 -37.09 -19.55 -28.15
CA GLU A 435 -36.50 -20.55 -27.23
C GLU A 435 -37.02 -20.43 -25.79
N ASP A 436 -37.33 -19.23 -25.31
CA ASP A 436 -37.80 -19.00 -23.92
C ASP A 436 -39.30 -19.25 -23.71
N LEU A 437 -40.07 -19.51 -24.78
CA LEU A 437 -41.51 -19.82 -24.71
C LEU A 437 -41.85 -21.31 -24.83
N GLY A 438 -40.85 -22.18 -25.02
CA GLY A 438 -41.08 -23.63 -25.06
C GLY A 438 -42.14 -24.08 -26.09
N LEU A 439 -42.10 -23.49 -27.28
CA LEU A 439 -42.89 -23.93 -28.45
C LEU A 439 -41.97 -24.52 -29.52
#